data_AF-A0A160TNS4-F1
#
_entry.id   AF-A0A160TNS4-F1
#
_cell.length_a   1.000
_cell.length_b   1.000
_cell.length_c   1.000
_cell.angle_alpha   90.00
_cell.angle_beta   90.00
_cell.angle_gamma   90.00
#
_symmetry.space_group_name_H-M   'P 1'
#
loop_
_entity.id
_entity.type
_entity.pdbx_description
1 polymer ?
#
loop_
_entity_poly.entity_id
_entity_poly.type
_entity_poly.pdbx_seq_one_letter_code
_entity_poly.pdbx_strand_id
1 'polypeptide(L)'
;MPPTSPNEFVAMLNCQRHLFDIPDDVAYLNCAYISPLLNAVRDAGIVGTKRKSHPWEISPQDFFTDAEEARGLFAELIGATADDVALGSAASYGTATAARNLPVQPGQRILVLQDQFPSNVYSWHALANESDGTILTLQRPQDDDWTRSVLEALDERVAIAALPHVHWTDGAMLDLVRIGARCREVGAALVIDGTQSVGALPFDVNAIQPDFLAVATYKWLLGPYSAGLIYVAPKWQEGTPLEHNWINREGSEDFSNLVDYRDSYQPGARRYDVGERGNIHLVPMVKTGLRQLLDWGVGNIQHTIRARTDRIAERATDMGIAALPPERRAGHYLGLRFPGGVPEGLADRLAQKNVYVSVRGRDAVRVTPHLWVTDEDEDRFFEVLTSALAH
;
A
#
# COMPACT_ATOMS: atom_id res chain seq x y z
N MET A 1 23.33 -7.03 -18.27
CA MET A 1 22.57 -8.16 -18.84
C MET A 1 21.14 -8.04 -18.36
N PRO A 2 20.13 -8.24 -19.23
CA PRO A 2 18.73 -8.23 -18.81
C PRO A 2 18.50 -9.38 -17.80
N PRO A 3 17.50 -9.26 -16.91
CA PRO A 3 17.32 -10.22 -15.84
C PRO A 3 17.02 -11.61 -16.42
N THR A 4 17.81 -12.60 -16.00
CA THR A 4 17.55 -14.02 -16.27
C THR A 4 16.54 -14.56 -15.25
N SER A 5 15.29 -14.68 -15.71
CA SER A 5 14.11 -15.39 -15.16
C SER A 5 13.39 -14.75 -13.95
N PRO A 6 12.04 -14.77 -13.89
CA PRO A 6 11.26 -16.01 -13.95
C PRO A 6 10.07 -15.98 -14.93
N ASN A 7 10.03 -16.98 -15.83
CA ASN A 7 8.76 -17.65 -16.13
C ASN A 7 8.31 -18.36 -14.85
N GLU A 8 7.90 -17.62 -13.82
CA GLU A 8 6.97 -18.17 -12.85
C GLU A 8 5.68 -18.35 -13.64
N PHE A 9 5.15 -19.57 -13.66
CA PHE A 9 3.87 -19.84 -14.28
C PHE A 9 2.83 -18.94 -13.62
N VAL A 10 2.46 -17.86 -14.30
CA VAL A 10 1.40 -16.98 -13.84
C VAL A 10 0.09 -17.72 -14.08
N ALA A 11 -0.46 -18.29 -13.01
CA ALA A 11 -1.69 -19.06 -13.05
C ALA A 11 -2.89 -18.15 -12.79
N MET A 12 -3.96 -18.36 -13.54
CA MET A 12 -5.27 -17.79 -13.19
C MET A 12 -5.76 -18.45 -11.90
N LEU A 13 -6.08 -17.64 -10.90
CA LEU A 13 -6.66 -18.11 -9.65
C LEU A 13 -8.18 -18.23 -9.81
N ASN A 14 -8.74 -19.32 -9.30
CA ASN A 14 -10.19 -19.42 -9.14
C ASN A 14 -10.67 -18.34 -8.15
N CYS A 15 -11.95 -17.98 -8.26
CA CYS A 15 -12.58 -17.05 -7.33
C CYS A 15 -12.40 -17.53 -5.87
N GLN A 16 -11.94 -16.62 -5.01
CA GLN A 16 -11.65 -16.86 -3.60
C GLN A 16 -12.76 -16.35 -2.67
N ARG A 17 -13.98 -16.05 -3.18
CA ARG A 17 -15.09 -15.47 -2.40
C ARG A 17 -15.37 -16.24 -1.11
N HIS A 18 -15.27 -17.57 -1.16
CA HIS A 18 -15.47 -18.48 -0.01
C HIS A 18 -14.54 -18.22 1.19
N LEU A 19 -13.43 -17.51 1.00
CA LEU A 19 -12.51 -17.10 2.07
C LEU A 19 -12.90 -15.78 2.73
N PHE A 20 -13.95 -15.11 2.24
CA PHE A 20 -14.47 -13.85 2.75
C PHE A 20 -15.93 -14.01 3.17
N ASP A 21 -16.39 -13.12 4.03
CA ASP A 21 -17.79 -13.04 4.44
C ASP A 21 -18.53 -12.00 3.57
N ILE A 22 -18.77 -12.36 2.30
CA ILE A 22 -19.42 -11.49 1.30
C ILE A 22 -20.65 -12.22 0.76
N PRO A 23 -21.87 -11.69 0.99
CA PRO A 23 -23.08 -12.25 0.41
C PRO A 23 -23.04 -12.30 -1.13
N ASP A 24 -23.76 -13.26 -1.72
CA ASP A 24 -23.81 -13.46 -3.18
C ASP A 24 -24.48 -12.29 -3.93
N ASP A 25 -25.32 -11.52 -3.23
CA ASP A 25 -25.99 -10.34 -3.77
C ASP A 25 -25.19 -9.04 -3.62
N VAL A 26 -23.95 -9.11 -3.09
CA VAL A 26 -23.07 -7.94 -2.89
C VAL A 26 -21.92 -7.93 -3.88
N ALA A 27 -21.91 -6.97 -4.82
CA ALA A 27 -20.78 -6.71 -5.71
C ALA A 27 -19.81 -5.70 -5.05
N TYR A 28 -18.81 -6.21 -4.33
CA TYR A 28 -17.82 -5.37 -3.65
C TYR A 28 -16.59 -5.07 -4.53
N LEU A 29 -16.56 -3.91 -5.18
CA LEU A 29 -15.53 -3.47 -6.12
C LEU A 29 -14.70 -2.30 -5.56
N ASN A 30 -14.45 -2.29 -4.25
CA ASN A 30 -13.87 -1.14 -3.54
C ASN A 30 -12.67 -1.49 -2.64
N CYS A 31 -11.84 -2.47 -3.03
CA CYS A 31 -10.66 -2.90 -2.29
C CYS A 31 -9.71 -1.73 -1.92
N ALA A 32 -9.51 -0.78 -2.85
CA ALA A 32 -8.64 0.37 -2.63
C ALA A 32 -9.16 1.37 -1.57
N TYR A 33 -10.41 1.23 -1.11
CA TYR A 33 -10.94 1.95 0.05
C TYR A 33 -10.61 1.20 1.32
N ILE A 34 -11.10 -0.04 1.41
CA ILE A 34 -10.81 -0.99 2.48
C ILE A 34 -11.13 -2.40 1.97
N SER A 35 -10.31 -3.39 2.29
CA SER A 35 -10.61 -4.79 1.97
C SER A 35 -11.55 -5.40 3.01
N PRO A 36 -12.45 -6.33 2.64
CA PRO A 36 -13.00 -7.27 3.59
C PRO A 36 -11.86 -8.10 4.20
N LEU A 37 -12.01 -8.51 5.46
CA LEU A 37 -11.08 -9.46 6.06
C LEU A 37 -11.32 -10.85 5.48
N LEU A 38 -10.24 -11.60 5.30
CA LEU A 38 -10.32 -13.05 5.20
C LEU A 38 -10.96 -13.61 6.48
N ASN A 39 -11.75 -14.67 6.36
CA ASN A 39 -12.31 -15.40 7.50
C ASN A 39 -11.22 -15.82 8.50
N ALA A 40 -10.08 -16.30 8.00
CA ALA A 40 -8.93 -16.65 8.82
C ALA A 40 -8.31 -15.43 9.55
N VAL A 41 -8.28 -14.26 8.90
CA VAL A 41 -7.78 -13.02 9.51
C VAL A 41 -8.72 -12.53 10.61
N ARG A 42 -10.04 -12.58 10.38
CA ARG A 42 -11.05 -12.32 11.43
C ARG A 42 -10.85 -13.25 12.63
N ASP A 43 -10.70 -14.55 12.37
CA ASP A 43 -10.58 -15.57 13.42
C ASP A 43 -9.30 -15.38 14.24
N ALA A 44 -8.18 -14.99 13.60
CA ALA A 44 -6.95 -14.61 14.30
C ALA A 44 -7.15 -13.45 15.29
N GLY A 45 -7.91 -12.42 14.89
CA GLY A 45 -8.26 -11.30 15.77
C GLY A 45 -9.17 -11.70 16.94
N ILE A 46 -10.11 -12.63 16.71
CA ILE A 46 -10.97 -13.19 17.77
C ILE A 46 -10.12 -13.97 18.78
N VAL A 47 -9.16 -14.77 18.32
CA VAL A 47 -8.23 -15.50 19.20
C VAL A 47 -7.40 -14.52 20.03
N GLY A 48 -6.81 -13.50 19.42
CA GLY A 48 -6.05 -12.46 20.13
C GLY A 48 -6.88 -11.76 21.21
N THR A 49 -8.13 -11.41 20.89
CA THR A 49 -9.07 -10.82 21.85
C THR A 49 -9.39 -11.74 23.02
N LYS A 50 -9.67 -13.02 22.76
CA LYS A 50 -9.89 -14.03 23.82
C LYS A 50 -8.65 -14.21 24.70
N ARG A 51 -7.46 -14.20 24.09
CA ARG A 51 -6.18 -14.32 24.81
C ARG A 51 -5.97 -13.14 25.76
N LYS A 52 -6.36 -11.92 25.35
CA LYS A 52 -6.27 -10.74 26.23
C LYS A 52 -7.14 -10.83 27.48
N SER A 53 -8.23 -11.60 27.45
CA SER A 53 -9.03 -11.90 28.65
C SER A 53 -8.31 -12.81 29.66
N HIS A 54 -7.20 -13.45 29.25
CA HIS A 54 -6.39 -14.36 30.06
C HIS A 54 -4.93 -13.87 30.10
N PRO A 55 -4.64 -12.67 30.65
CA PRO A 55 -3.31 -12.08 30.59
C PRO A 55 -2.22 -12.90 31.30
N TRP A 56 -2.59 -13.82 32.19
CA TRP A 56 -1.69 -14.80 32.81
C TRP A 56 -1.15 -15.86 31.84
N GLU A 57 -1.70 -15.95 30.63
CA GLU A 57 -1.22 -16.82 29.54
C GLU A 57 -0.35 -16.06 28.51
N ILE A 58 -0.06 -14.79 28.79
CA ILE A 58 0.79 -13.94 27.95
C ILE A 58 2.16 -13.85 28.61
N SER A 59 3.17 -14.33 27.90
CA SER A 59 4.57 -14.28 28.29
C SER A 59 5.29 -13.09 27.62
N PRO A 60 6.45 -12.65 28.13
CA PRO A 60 7.27 -11.63 27.48
C PRO A 60 7.57 -11.92 26.00
N GLN A 61 7.81 -13.19 25.65
CA GLN A 61 8.14 -13.62 24.29
C GLN A 61 7.02 -13.36 23.27
N ASP A 62 5.77 -13.28 23.72
CA ASP A 62 4.60 -13.03 22.86
C ASP A 62 4.59 -11.62 22.27
N PHE A 63 5.27 -10.66 22.90
CA PHE A 63 5.38 -9.29 22.39
C PHE A 63 6.34 -9.15 21.20
N PHE A 64 7.15 -10.19 20.93
CA PHE A 64 8.18 -10.17 19.89
C PHE A 64 7.89 -11.17 18.77
N THR A 65 7.46 -12.39 19.12
CA THR A 65 7.39 -13.51 18.17
C THR A 65 6.51 -13.22 16.95
N ASP A 66 5.29 -12.74 17.18
CA ASP A 66 4.36 -12.45 16.07
C ASP A 66 4.83 -11.26 15.22
N ALA A 67 5.49 -10.27 15.85
CA ALA A 67 6.04 -9.12 15.16
C ALA A 67 7.19 -9.52 14.23
N GLU A 68 8.08 -10.40 14.69
CA GLU A 68 9.18 -10.92 13.88
C GLU A 68 8.71 -11.85 12.75
N GLU A 69 7.65 -12.65 12.98
CA GLU A 69 7.03 -13.44 11.92
C GLU A 69 6.37 -12.54 10.85
N ALA A 70 5.62 -11.51 11.25
CA ALA A 70 5.05 -10.54 10.32
C ALA A 70 6.14 -9.80 9.51
N ARG A 71 7.26 -9.49 10.17
CA ARG A 71 8.44 -8.86 9.57
C ARG A 71 9.04 -9.74 8.47
N GLY A 72 9.26 -11.03 8.78
CA GLY A 72 9.79 -12.00 7.82
C GLY A 72 8.87 -12.18 6.60
N LEU A 73 7.57 -12.34 6.83
CA LEU A 73 6.59 -12.51 5.75
C LEU A 73 6.51 -11.27 4.84
N PHE A 74 6.54 -10.06 5.42
CA PHE A 74 6.54 -8.84 4.61
C PHE A 74 7.85 -8.66 3.85
N ALA A 75 8.98 -8.99 4.47
CA ALA A 75 10.28 -8.96 3.82
C ALA A 75 10.31 -9.90 2.60
N GLU A 76 9.82 -11.13 2.74
CA GLU A 76 9.67 -12.07 1.63
C GLU A 76 8.80 -11.51 0.50
N LEU A 77 7.65 -10.91 0.84
CA LEU A 77 6.70 -10.34 -0.12
C LEU A 77 7.32 -9.25 -1.01
N ILE A 78 8.33 -8.52 -0.51
CA ILE A 78 8.94 -7.38 -1.20
C ILE A 78 10.40 -7.62 -1.63
N GLY A 79 10.95 -8.82 -1.39
CA GLY A 79 12.35 -9.14 -1.67
C GLY A 79 13.38 -8.53 -0.71
N ALA A 80 12.98 -8.17 0.51
CA ALA A 80 13.86 -7.62 1.55
C ALA A 80 14.33 -8.68 2.56
N THR A 81 15.07 -8.26 3.57
CA THR A 81 15.32 -9.05 4.78
C THR A 81 14.47 -8.56 5.94
N ALA A 82 14.27 -9.38 6.98
CA ALA A 82 13.51 -8.97 8.16
C ALA A 82 14.12 -7.72 8.81
N ASP A 83 15.44 -7.58 8.84
CA ASP A 83 16.10 -6.41 9.44
C ASP A 83 15.79 -5.10 8.72
N ASP A 84 15.29 -5.14 7.48
CA ASP A 84 14.92 -3.95 6.72
C ASP A 84 13.50 -3.46 7.02
N VAL A 85 12.70 -4.22 7.77
CA VAL A 85 11.27 -3.92 7.95
C VAL A 85 11.02 -3.32 9.33
N ALA A 86 10.09 -2.39 9.45
CA ALA A 86 9.52 -1.86 10.70
C ALA A 86 7.98 -1.98 10.71
N LEU A 87 7.40 -2.12 11.90
CA LEU A 87 5.95 -2.15 12.15
C LEU A 87 5.48 -0.77 12.62
N GLY A 88 4.56 -0.18 11.87
CA GLY A 88 3.90 1.07 12.20
C GLY A 88 2.39 0.91 12.40
N SER A 89 1.70 2.02 12.64
CA SER A 89 0.25 2.05 12.82
C SER A 89 -0.51 2.56 11.57
N ALA A 90 0.20 3.17 10.61
CA ALA A 90 -0.38 3.71 9.38
C ALA A 90 0.71 3.97 8.32
N ALA A 91 0.32 4.11 7.05
CA ALA A 91 1.23 4.56 6.00
C ALA A 91 1.85 5.94 6.30
N SER A 92 1.06 6.88 6.86
CA SER A 92 1.55 8.20 7.28
C SER A 92 2.64 8.13 8.35
N TYR A 93 2.62 7.11 9.21
CA TYR A 93 3.68 6.87 10.19
C TYR A 93 5.00 6.52 9.47
N GLY A 94 4.94 5.66 8.45
CA GLY A 94 6.10 5.38 7.59
C GLY A 94 6.61 6.60 6.83
N THR A 95 5.71 7.41 6.27
CA THR A 95 6.06 8.68 5.61
C THR A 95 6.73 9.65 6.59
N ALA A 96 6.22 9.78 7.82
CA ALA A 96 6.83 10.63 8.84
C ALA A 96 8.20 10.11 9.29
N THR A 97 8.38 8.79 9.40
CA THR A 97 9.68 8.17 9.68
C THR A 97 10.69 8.51 8.60
N ALA A 98 10.30 8.42 7.32
CA ALA A 98 11.16 8.82 6.21
C ALA A 98 11.51 10.32 6.28
N ALA A 99 10.52 11.19 6.46
CA ALA A 99 10.71 12.64 6.53
C ALA A 99 11.66 13.06 7.68
N ARG A 100 11.64 12.37 8.82
CA ARG A 100 12.54 12.65 9.94
C ARG A 100 14.00 12.30 9.66
N ASN A 101 14.26 11.41 8.71
CA ASN A 101 15.58 10.83 8.47
C ASN A 101 16.23 11.30 7.17
N LEU A 102 15.45 11.79 6.22
CA LEU A 102 15.97 12.24 4.93
C LEU A 102 16.37 13.72 4.97
N PRO A 103 17.62 14.05 4.61
CA PRO A 103 18.08 15.43 4.61
C PRO A 103 17.51 16.20 3.42
N VAL A 104 17.16 17.45 3.67
CA VAL A 104 16.83 18.46 2.65
C VAL A 104 17.65 19.69 2.97
N GLN A 105 18.39 20.21 1.99
CA GLN A 105 19.16 21.44 2.12
C GLN A 105 18.35 22.66 1.65
N PRO A 106 18.66 23.88 2.13
CA PRO A 106 18.02 25.09 1.67
C PRO A 106 18.01 25.21 0.14
N GLY A 107 16.83 25.52 -0.42
CA GLY A 107 16.61 25.63 -1.86
C GLY A 107 16.42 24.31 -2.62
N GLN A 108 16.54 23.14 -1.97
CA GLN A 108 16.19 21.85 -2.57
C GLN A 108 14.67 21.64 -2.59
N ARG A 109 14.25 20.64 -3.38
CA ARG A 109 12.84 20.36 -3.67
C ARG A 109 12.46 18.95 -3.24
N ILE A 110 11.24 18.80 -2.75
CA ILE A 110 10.58 17.51 -2.55
C ILE A 110 9.51 17.35 -3.64
N LEU A 111 9.68 16.34 -4.49
CA LEU A 111 8.76 16.01 -5.59
C LEU A 111 7.59 15.18 -5.08
N VAL A 112 6.37 15.64 -5.36
CA VAL A 112 5.11 14.90 -5.15
C VAL A 112 4.25 15.01 -6.41
N LEU A 113 3.27 14.12 -6.58
CA LEU A 113 2.32 14.21 -7.69
C LEU A 113 1.13 15.11 -7.32
N GLN A 114 0.52 15.73 -8.33
CA GLN A 114 -0.80 16.32 -8.20
C GLN A 114 -1.82 15.26 -7.75
N ASP A 115 -2.75 15.65 -6.90
CA ASP A 115 -3.75 14.77 -6.31
C ASP A 115 -3.16 13.60 -5.51
N GLN A 116 -1.92 13.74 -5.02
CA GLN A 116 -1.33 12.73 -4.13
C GLN A 116 -2.16 12.55 -2.85
N PHE A 117 -2.21 11.32 -2.35
CA PHE A 117 -2.98 11.00 -1.15
C PHE A 117 -2.45 11.81 0.06
N PRO A 118 -3.32 12.43 0.88
CA PRO A 118 -2.89 13.42 1.88
C PRO A 118 -1.86 12.90 2.90
N SER A 119 -1.94 11.63 3.27
CA SER A 119 -0.96 10.99 4.18
C SER A 119 0.46 10.94 3.61
N ASN A 120 0.63 11.09 2.29
CA ASN A 120 1.93 11.20 1.61
C ASN A 120 2.19 12.63 1.09
N VAL A 121 1.68 13.65 1.79
CA VAL A 121 1.84 15.08 1.44
C VAL A 121 2.30 15.90 2.64
N TYR A 122 1.59 15.81 3.76
CA TYR A 122 1.78 16.76 4.87
C TYR A 122 3.16 16.70 5.55
N SER A 123 3.74 15.50 5.74
CA SER A 123 5.08 15.37 6.32
C SER A 123 6.16 16.05 5.46
N TRP A 124 5.96 16.07 4.13
CA TRP A 124 6.87 16.72 3.20
C TRP A 124 6.76 18.24 3.27
N HIS A 125 5.54 18.77 3.42
CA HIS A 125 5.37 20.21 3.65
C HIS A 125 6.07 20.67 4.93
N ALA A 126 5.94 19.91 6.02
CA ALA A 126 6.62 20.22 7.27
C ALA A 126 8.14 20.21 7.09
N LEU A 127 8.69 19.14 6.50
CA LEU A 127 10.12 19.02 6.24
C LEU A 127 10.65 20.14 5.33
N ALA A 128 9.95 20.45 4.23
CA ALA A 128 10.34 21.54 3.33
C ALA A 128 10.39 22.88 4.06
N ASN A 129 9.41 23.16 4.92
CA ASN A 129 9.40 24.39 5.71
C ASN A 129 10.53 24.44 6.76
N GLU A 130 10.83 23.32 7.42
CA GLU A 130 11.90 23.25 8.43
C GLU A 130 13.32 23.36 7.84
N SER A 131 13.47 23.03 6.54
CA SER A 131 14.76 22.95 5.85
C SER A 131 15.03 24.09 4.87
N ASP A 132 14.18 25.12 4.82
CA ASP A 132 14.17 26.15 3.76
C ASP A 132 14.12 25.55 2.34
N GLY A 133 13.49 24.39 2.20
CA GLY A 133 13.20 23.70 0.94
C GLY A 133 11.85 24.10 0.34
N THR A 134 11.47 23.46 -0.76
CA THR A 134 10.17 23.72 -1.42
C THR A 134 9.50 22.43 -1.91
N ILE A 135 8.17 22.46 -2.06
CA ILE A 135 7.42 21.36 -2.67
C ILE A 135 7.33 21.58 -4.18
N LEU A 136 7.72 20.55 -4.94
CA LEU A 136 7.50 20.45 -6.38
C LEU A 136 6.33 19.51 -6.65
N THR A 137 5.14 20.08 -6.88
CA THR A 137 3.95 19.30 -7.26
C THR A 137 3.87 19.12 -8.77
N LEU A 138 4.17 17.91 -9.24
CA LEU A 138 4.10 17.57 -10.66
C LEU A 138 2.64 17.45 -11.10
N GLN A 139 2.24 18.28 -12.07
CA GLN A 139 0.89 18.25 -12.62
C GLN A 139 0.64 16.96 -13.42
N ARG A 140 -0.62 16.54 -13.47
CA ARG A 140 -1.04 15.40 -14.28
C ARG A 140 -0.66 15.62 -15.75
N PRO A 141 0.06 14.68 -16.36
CA PRO A 141 0.48 14.84 -17.74
C PRO A 141 -0.67 14.57 -18.71
N GLN A 142 -0.69 15.30 -19.83
CA GLN A 142 -1.76 15.21 -20.83
C GLN A 142 -1.83 13.85 -21.52
N ASP A 143 -0.71 13.13 -21.58
CA ASP A 143 -0.57 11.78 -22.16
C ASP A 143 -0.76 10.67 -21.11
N ASP A 144 -1.11 11.02 -19.87
CA ASP A 144 -1.19 10.13 -18.71
C ASP A 144 0.11 9.36 -18.38
N ASP A 145 1.25 9.74 -18.98
CA ASP A 145 2.56 9.14 -18.72
C ASP A 145 3.24 9.78 -17.51
N TRP A 146 2.82 9.36 -16.32
CA TRP A 146 3.45 9.78 -15.07
C TRP A 146 4.93 9.42 -15.00
N THR A 147 5.32 8.27 -15.55
CA THR A 147 6.72 7.82 -15.51
C THR A 147 7.61 8.79 -16.27
N ARG A 148 7.28 9.12 -17.51
CA ARG A 148 8.01 10.11 -18.31
C ARG A 148 8.11 11.44 -17.59
N SER A 149 6.98 11.93 -17.07
CA SER A 149 6.90 13.23 -16.42
C SER A 149 7.74 13.31 -15.15
N VAL A 150 7.78 12.24 -14.35
CA VAL A 150 8.64 12.15 -13.17
C VAL A 150 10.12 12.14 -13.58
N LEU A 151 10.49 11.36 -14.59
CA LEU A 151 11.88 11.27 -15.06
C LEU A 151 12.41 12.63 -15.55
N GLU A 152 11.58 13.41 -16.24
CA GLU A 152 11.90 14.76 -16.72
C GLU A 152 12.01 15.78 -15.58
N ALA A 153 11.25 15.61 -14.50
CA ALA A 153 11.25 16.52 -13.35
C ALA A 153 12.41 16.26 -12.38
N LEU A 154 13.05 15.08 -12.44
CA LEU A 154 14.18 14.72 -11.58
C LEU A 154 15.48 15.35 -12.07
N ASP A 155 16.06 16.22 -11.24
CA ASP A 155 17.37 16.83 -11.39
C ASP A 155 18.09 16.94 -10.02
N GLU A 156 19.32 17.46 -10.00
CA GLU A 156 20.17 17.58 -8.81
C GLU A 156 19.61 18.47 -7.69
N ARG A 157 18.55 19.25 -7.95
CA ARG A 157 17.87 20.06 -6.93
C ARG A 157 16.76 19.29 -6.23
N VAL A 158 16.36 18.12 -6.72
CA VAL A 158 15.37 17.27 -6.04
C VAL A 158 16.09 16.45 -4.97
N ALA A 159 15.77 16.71 -3.71
CA ALA A 159 16.30 15.95 -2.58
C ALA A 159 15.54 14.65 -2.35
N ILE A 160 14.20 14.69 -2.52
CA ILE A 160 13.31 13.57 -2.24
C ILE A 160 12.26 13.47 -3.35
N ALA A 161 12.06 12.27 -3.87
CA ALA A 161 10.91 11.90 -4.69
C ALA A 161 9.96 11.04 -3.86
N ALA A 162 8.85 11.64 -3.40
CA ALA A 162 7.84 10.98 -2.59
C ALA A 162 6.64 10.58 -3.46
N LEU A 163 6.66 9.34 -3.94
CA LEU A 163 5.82 8.88 -5.05
C LEU A 163 4.94 7.70 -4.63
N PRO A 164 3.74 7.56 -5.19
CA PRO A 164 3.02 6.30 -5.10
C PRO A 164 3.59 5.31 -6.14
N HIS A 165 3.36 4.01 -5.94
CA HIS A 165 3.51 3.05 -7.06
C HIS A 165 2.31 3.12 -8.02
N VAL A 166 1.11 3.26 -7.44
CA VAL A 166 -0.17 3.33 -8.15
C VAL A 166 -0.94 4.54 -7.66
N HIS A 167 -1.33 5.42 -8.58
CA HIS A 167 -2.09 6.62 -8.30
C HIS A 167 -3.49 6.27 -7.75
N TRP A 168 -3.80 6.74 -6.54
CA TRP A 168 -4.96 6.26 -5.76
C TRP A 168 -6.33 6.74 -6.26
N THR A 169 -6.37 7.60 -7.27
CA THR A 169 -7.61 8.09 -7.85
C THR A 169 -8.07 7.24 -9.03
N ASP A 170 -7.15 6.86 -9.92
CA ASP A 170 -7.47 6.27 -11.22
C ASP A 170 -6.61 5.05 -11.62
N GLY A 171 -5.65 4.67 -10.78
CA GLY A 171 -4.84 3.47 -10.98
C GLY A 171 -3.62 3.67 -11.89
N ALA A 172 -3.29 4.91 -12.27
CA ALA A 172 -2.11 5.18 -13.08
C ALA A 172 -0.84 4.63 -12.41
N MET A 173 0.01 3.96 -13.16
CA MET A 173 1.15 3.22 -12.61
C MET A 173 2.48 3.88 -12.97
N LEU A 174 3.39 3.92 -12.00
CA LEU A 174 4.74 4.47 -12.16
C LEU A 174 5.75 3.32 -12.31
N ASP A 175 6.65 3.42 -13.28
CA ASP A 175 7.80 2.51 -13.41
C ASP A 175 8.86 2.88 -12.36
N LEU A 176 8.73 2.29 -11.18
CA LEU A 176 9.60 2.58 -10.05
C LEU A 176 11.04 2.11 -10.26
N VAL A 177 11.30 1.15 -11.15
CA VAL A 177 12.66 0.70 -11.46
C VAL A 177 13.40 1.80 -12.21
N ARG A 178 12.78 2.38 -13.25
CA ARG A 178 13.34 3.50 -14.01
C ARG A 178 13.48 4.75 -13.14
N ILE A 179 12.46 5.05 -12.34
CA ILE A 179 12.47 6.22 -11.44
C ILE A 179 13.54 6.06 -10.36
N GLY A 180 13.68 4.88 -9.75
CA GLY A 180 14.74 4.61 -8.77
C GLY A 180 16.12 4.81 -9.36
N ALA A 181 16.37 4.31 -10.58
CA ALA A 181 17.63 4.55 -11.28
C ALA A 181 17.91 6.05 -11.46
N ARG A 182 16.91 6.81 -11.91
CA ARG A 182 17.03 8.25 -12.09
C ARG A 182 17.25 9.00 -10.77
N CYS A 183 16.57 8.63 -9.70
CA CYS A 183 16.79 9.21 -8.37
C CYS A 183 18.24 9.06 -7.93
N ARG A 184 18.82 7.87 -8.10
CA ARG A 184 20.24 7.61 -7.78
C ARG A 184 21.20 8.43 -8.64
N GLU A 185 20.92 8.60 -9.93
CA GLU A 185 21.74 9.43 -10.82
C GLU A 185 21.82 10.90 -10.38
N VAL A 186 20.71 11.45 -9.87
CA VAL A 186 20.63 12.86 -9.46
C VAL A 186 20.85 13.10 -7.97
N GLY A 187 21.03 12.03 -7.20
CA GLY A 187 21.23 12.09 -5.74
C GLY A 187 19.94 12.29 -4.93
N ALA A 188 18.76 12.05 -5.51
CA ALA A 188 17.48 12.12 -4.81
C ALA A 188 17.21 10.83 -4.02
N ALA A 189 16.62 10.95 -2.83
CA ALA A 189 16.04 9.82 -2.11
C ALA A 189 14.67 9.45 -2.69
N LEU A 190 14.37 8.16 -2.80
CA LEU A 190 13.09 7.65 -3.27
C LEU A 190 12.25 7.11 -2.10
N VAL A 191 11.09 7.72 -1.86
CA VAL A 191 10.13 7.27 -0.85
C VAL A 191 8.85 6.82 -1.52
N ILE A 192 8.44 5.59 -1.25
CA ILE A 192 7.28 4.97 -1.91
C ILE A 192 6.11 4.82 -0.94
N ASP A 193 4.94 5.31 -1.36
CA ASP A 193 3.66 4.84 -0.82
C ASP A 193 3.20 3.62 -1.63
N GLY A 194 3.33 2.45 -1.02
CA GLY A 194 2.94 1.16 -1.61
C GLY A 194 1.52 0.73 -1.25
N THR A 195 0.75 1.57 -0.57
CA THR A 195 -0.59 1.23 -0.03
C THR A 195 -1.59 0.80 -1.09
N GLN A 196 -1.40 1.20 -2.35
CA GLN A 196 -2.28 0.81 -3.47
C GLN A 196 -1.65 -0.23 -4.40
N SER A 197 -0.52 -0.84 -4.04
CA SER A 197 0.18 -1.80 -4.89
C SER A 197 0.66 -3.06 -4.17
N VAL A 198 1.30 -2.92 -3.01
CA VAL A 198 1.97 -4.05 -2.36
C VAL A 198 0.91 -5.05 -1.88
N GLY A 199 1.10 -6.32 -2.25
CA GLY A 199 0.11 -7.40 -2.07
C GLY A 199 -0.74 -7.69 -3.30
N ALA A 200 -0.85 -6.75 -4.25
CA ALA A 200 -1.65 -6.92 -5.47
C ALA A 200 -0.88 -6.69 -6.77
N LEU A 201 0.29 -6.06 -6.72
CA LEU A 201 1.21 -5.85 -7.84
C LEU A 201 2.62 -6.21 -7.36
N PRO A 202 3.41 -7.00 -8.12
CA PRO A 202 4.77 -7.35 -7.73
C PRO A 202 5.61 -6.12 -7.39
N PHE A 203 6.37 -6.23 -6.31
CA PHE A 203 7.23 -5.18 -5.80
C PHE A 203 8.53 -5.82 -5.31
N ASP A 204 9.67 -5.35 -5.81
CA ASP A 204 10.99 -5.85 -5.42
C ASP A 204 11.90 -4.70 -5.04
N VAL A 205 12.27 -4.63 -3.76
CA VAL A 205 13.16 -3.59 -3.23
C VAL A 205 14.56 -3.68 -3.84
N ASN A 206 15.02 -4.83 -4.32
CA ASN A 206 16.34 -4.96 -4.93
C ASN A 206 16.39 -4.34 -6.33
N ALA A 207 15.29 -4.46 -7.08
CA ALA A 207 15.15 -3.85 -8.40
C ALA A 207 14.88 -2.34 -8.30
N ILE A 208 13.97 -1.93 -7.41
CA ILE A 208 13.55 -0.53 -7.27
C ILE A 208 14.60 0.28 -6.49
N GLN A 209 15.13 -0.30 -5.41
CA GLN A 209 16.00 0.31 -4.40
C GLN A 209 15.43 1.62 -3.84
N PRO A 210 14.23 1.59 -3.23
CA PRO A 210 13.71 2.75 -2.53
C PRO A 210 14.53 2.99 -1.25
N ASP A 211 14.55 4.23 -0.77
CA ASP A 211 15.11 4.56 0.54
C ASP A 211 14.15 4.18 1.67
N PHE A 212 12.86 4.42 1.44
CA PHE A 212 11.76 4.02 2.33
C PHE A 212 10.56 3.56 1.50
N LEU A 213 9.83 2.58 2.03
CA LEU A 213 8.50 2.19 1.53
C LEU A 213 7.55 2.15 2.72
N ALA A 214 6.35 2.72 2.58
CA ALA A 214 5.28 2.65 3.57
C ALA A 214 4.03 2.01 2.99
N VAL A 215 3.40 1.10 3.74
CA VAL A 215 2.21 0.35 3.31
C VAL A 215 1.22 0.25 4.45
N ALA A 216 -0.03 0.66 4.23
CA ALA A 216 -1.12 0.35 5.16
C ALA A 216 -1.69 -1.05 4.90
N THR A 217 -2.02 -1.79 5.98
CA THR A 217 -2.36 -3.21 5.85
C THR A 217 -3.81 -3.48 5.45
N TYR A 218 -4.73 -2.54 5.69
CA TYR A 218 -6.19 -2.74 5.57
C TYR A 218 -6.76 -2.72 4.13
N LYS A 219 -5.89 -2.80 3.12
CA LYS A 219 -6.27 -2.80 1.70
C LYS A 219 -5.72 -4.08 1.04
N TRP A 220 -4.74 -3.94 0.17
CA TRP A 220 -4.20 -5.04 -0.63
C TRP A 220 -3.38 -6.05 0.18
N LEU A 221 -3.03 -5.72 1.44
CA LEU A 221 -2.42 -6.69 2.36
C LEU A 221 -3.44 -7.53 3.15
N LEU A 222 -4.75 -7.26 3.00
CA LEU A 222 -5.85 -7.99 3.66
C LEU A 222 -5.72 -8.08 5.20
N GLY A 223 -4.99 -7.15 5.79
CA GLY A 223 -4.78 -7.05 7.23
C GLY A 223 -5.80 -6.12 7.90
N PRO A 224 -5.66 -5.89 9.22
CA PRO A 224 -6.55 -5.00 9.96
C PRO A 224 -6.25 -3.51 9.68
N TYR A 225 -7.18 -2.65 10.10
CA TYR A 225 -6.93 -1.22 10.26
C TYR A 225 -5.97 -0.97 11.44
N SER A 226 -5.35 0.22 11.48
CA SER A 226 -4.36 0.60 12.50
C SER A 226 -3.07 -0.25 12.53
N ALA A 227 -2.70 -0.82 11.38
CA ALA A 227 -1.39 -1.44 11.17
C ALA A 227 -0.79 -0.98 9.84
N GLY A 228 0.54 -0.86 9.84
CA GLY A 228 1.33 -0.50 8.68
C GLY A 228 2.69 -1.18 8.72
N LEU A 229 3.29 -1.35 7.55
CA LEU A 229 4.59 -1.97 7.37
C LEU A 229 5.48 -1.00 6.61
N ILE A 230 6.73 -0.91 7.03
CA ILE A 230 7.70 0.04 6.52
C ILE A 230 8.94 -0.74 6.12
N TYR A 231 9.45 -0.51 4.92
CA TYR A 231 10.82 -0.91 4.59
C TYR A 231 11.73 0.31 4.73
N VAL A 232 12.92 0.07 5.29
CA VAL A 232 13.98 1.06 5.52
C VAL A 232 15.27 0.50 4.94
N ALA A 233 15.80 1.16 3.91
CA ALA A 233 17.05 0.73 3.29
C ALA A 233 18.19 0.68 4.32
N PRO A 234 19.14 -0.27 4.21
CA PRO A 234 20.23 -0.44 5.18
C PRO A 234 20.98 0.83 5.58
N LYS A 235 21.23 1.74 4.62
CA LYS A 235 21.90 3.02 4.86
C LYS A 235 21.13 3.99 5.78
N TRP A 236 19.85 3.76 6.02
CA TRP A 236 18.98 4.57 6.88
C TRP A 236 18.61 3.85 8.19
N GLN A 237 19.16 2.67 8.48
CA GLN A 237 18.83 1.93 9.72
C GLN A 237 19.49 2.54 10.97
N GLU A 238 20.44 3.48 10.80
CA GLU A 238 21.05 4.24 11.90
C GLU A 238 20.44 5.61 12.19
N GLY A 239 19.21 5.84 11.72
CA GLY A 239 18.51 7.11 11.90
C GLY A 239 17.80 7.30 13.26
N THR A 240 16.91 8.28 13.31
CA THR A 240 16.17 8.71 14.49
C THR A 240 14.71 8.25 14.41
N PRO A 241 14.19 7.50 15.39
CA PRO A 241 12.79 7.11 15.40
C PRO A 241 11.86 8.30 15.70
N LEU A 242 10.57 8.12 15.39
CA LEU A 242 9.52 9.06 15.81
C LEU A 242 9.22 8.92 17.31
N GLU A 243 9.22 7.69 17.79
CA GLU A 243 8.90 7.34 19.18
C GLU A 243 10.11 6.70 19.86
N HIS A 244 10.46 7.19 21.04
CA HIS A 244 11.43 6.56 21.93
C HIS A 244 10.68 5.70 22.96
N ASN A 245 10.54 4.41 22.68
CA ASN A 245 9.86 3.45 23.56
C ASN A 245 10.83 2.39 24.09
N TRP A 246 10.32 1.46 24.91
CA TRP A 246 11.12 0.43 25.56
C TRP A 246 11.38 -0.80 24.66
N ILE A 247 10.40 -1.18 23.83
CA ILE A 247 10.41 -2.45 23.09
C ILE A 247 11.36 -2.43 21.89
N ASN A 248 11.79 -1.23 21.46
CA ASN A 248 12.77 -1.06 20.40
C ASN A 248 14.22 -0.99 20.91
N ARG A 249 14.44 -1.08 22.23
CA ARG A 249 15.76 -1.05 22.85
C ARG A 249 16.41 -2.43 22.87
N GLU A 250 17.73 -2.45 22.83
CA GLU A 250 18.51 -3.67 22.97
C GLU A 250 18.20 -4.36 24.31
N GLY A 251 17.95 -5.68 24.28
CA GLY A 251 17.71 -6.47 25.49
C GLY A 251 16.32 -6.31 26.11
N SER A 252 15.40 -5.60 25.44
CA SER A 252 14.02 -5.40 25.91
C SER A 252 13.20 -6.68 26.09
N GLU A 253 13.69 -7.80 25.56
CA GLU A 253 13.10 -9.14 25.74
C GLU A 253 13.15 -9.60 27.20
N ASP A 254 14.11 -9.11 27.98
CA ASP A 254 14.20 -9.35 29.41
C ASP A 254 13.43 -8.29 30.20
N PHE A 255 12.15 -8.59 30.47
CA PHE A 255 11.26 -7.67 31.16
C PHE A 255 11.72 -7.33 32.59
N SER A 256 12.51 -8.21 33.21
CA SER A 256 12.99 -7.98 34.58
C SER A 256 14.05 -6.89 34.67
N ASN A 257 14.74 -6.62 33.56
CA ASN A 257 15.85 -5.66 33.48
C ASN A 257 15.52 -4.41 32.63
N LEU A 258 14.23 -4.10 32.38
CA LEU A 258 13.83 -2.90 31.64
C LEU A 258 14.18 -1.57 32.33
N VAL A 259 14.48 -1.62 33.63
CA VAL A 259 14.96 -0.46 34.40
C VAL A 259 16.43 -0.16 34.14
N ASP A 260 17.19 -1.10 33.56
CA ASP A 260 18.57 -0.92 33.14
C ASP A 260 18.59 -0.25 31.76
N TYR A 261 18.29 1.06 31.75
CA TYR A 261 18.09 1.82 30.52
C TYR A 261 19.30 1.75 29.58
N ARG A 262 19.02 1.45 28.31
CA ARG A 262 20.01 1.41 27.23
C ARG A 262 19.68 2.42 26.14
N ASP A 263 20.73 3.07 25.64
CA ASP A 263 20.62 3.98 24.48
C ASP A 263 20.61 3.21 23.15
N SER A 264 21.18 1.99 23.12
CA SER A 264 21.20 1.12 21.94
C SER A 264 19.81 0.61 21.57
N TYR A 265 19.58 0.47 20.27
CA TYR A 265 18.35 -0.08 19.70
C TYR A 265 18.53 -1.54 19.30
N GLN A 266 17.40 -2.23 19.12
CA GLN A 266 17.39 -3.52 18.43
C GLN A 266 17.90 -3.38 16.98
N PRO A 267 18.42 -4.46 16.38
CA PRO A 267 19.02 -4.43 15.04
C PRO A 267 18.08 -3.92 13.94
N GLY A 268 18.69 -3.26 12.96
CA GLY A 268 18.04 -2.84 11.72
C GLY A 268 16.92 -1.81 11.94
N ALA A 269 15.82 -2.01 11.24
CA ALA A 269 14.69 -1.09 11.21
C ALA A 269 13.79 -1.17 12.46
N ARG A 270 14.02 -2.11 13.40
CA ARG A 270 13.20 -2.27 14.62
C ARG A 270 13.15 -1.02 15.49
N ARG A 271 14.18 -0.17 15.42
CA ARG A 271 14.17 1.15 16.09
C ARG A 271 12.96 2.00 15.71
N TYR A 272 12.46 1.85 14.49
CA TYR A 272 11.34 2.63 13.95
C TYR A 272 9.98 2.07 14.31
N ASP A 273 9.92 0.92 14.98
CA ASP A 273 8.67 0.32 15.39
C ASP A 273 7.90 1.23 16.36
N VAL A 274 6.57 1.27 16.19
CA VAL A 274 5.67 1.89 17.17
C VAL A 274 5.73 1.15 18.50
N GLY A 275 5.56 1.84 19.63
CA GLY A 275 5.75 1.25 20.97
C GLY A 275 4.86 0.05 21.27
N GLU A 276 3.65 0.00 20.70
CA GLU A 276 2.73 -1.12 20.84
C GLU A 276 2.85 -2.13 19.68
N ARG A 277 4.05 -2.29 19.08
CA ARG A 277 4.29 -3.24 17.98
C ARG A 277 3.88 -4.69 18.31
N GLY A 278 3.97 -5.08 19.58
CA GLY A 278 3.61 -6.42 20.07
C GLY A 278 2.11 -6.63 20.27
N ASN A 279 1.26 -5.98 19.44
CA ASN A 279 -0.18 -6.00 19.61
C ASN A 279 -0.75 -7.41 19.31
N ILE A 280 -1.08 -8.14 20.39
CA ILE A 280 -1.59 -9.52 20.34
C ILE A 280 -2.95 -9.68 19.65
N HIS A 281 -3.62 -8.59 19.29
CA HIS A 281 -4.86 -8.61 18.52
C HIS A 281 -4.59 -8.42 17.03
N LEU A 282 -3.80 -7.39 16.69
CA LEU A 282 -3.63 -6.94 15.31
C LEU A 282 -2.49 -7.64 14.57
N VAL A 283 -1.38 -7.95 15.23
CA VAL A 283 -0.22 -8.58 14.56
C VAL A 283 -0.54 -9.99 14.05
N PRO A 284 -1.27 -10.85 14.80
CA PRO A 284 -1.76 -12.13 14.27
C PRO A 284 -2.60 -11.98 13.00
N MET A 285 -3.40 -10.91 12.91
CA MET A 285 -4.21 -10.62 11.73
C MET A 285 -3.32 -10.22 10.54
N VAL A 286 -2.32 -9.36 10.76
CA VAL A 286 -1.35 -8.93 9.73
C VAL A 286 -0.61 -10.14 9.14
N LYS A 287 0.01 -10.97 9.98
CA LYS A 287 0.79 -12.14 9.50
C LYS A 287 -0.08 -13.17 8.77
N THR A 288 -1.34 -13.35 9.19
CA THR A 288 -2.29 -14.24 8.52
C THR A 288 -2.62 -13.74 7.11
N GLY A 289 -2.85 -12.42 6.94
CA GLY A 289 -3.08 -11.82 5.62
C GLY A 289 -1.86 -11.95 4.71
N LEU A 290 -0.66 -11.64 5.22
CA LEU A 290 0.59 -11.76 4.47
C LEU A 290 0.84 -13.19 3.98
N ARG A 291 0.64 -14.19 4.84
CA ARG A 291 0.78 -15.60 4.47
C ARG A 291 -0.15 -15.98 3.33
N GLN A 292 -1.42 -15.57 3.39
CA GLN A 292 -2.38 -15.88 2.33
C GLN A 292 -1.98 -15.26 0.97
N LEU A 293 -1.39 -14.05 0.99
CA LEU A 293 -0.91 -13.39 -0.22
C LEU A 293 0.31 -14.10 -0.84
N LEU A 294 1.22 -14.57 0.00
CA LEU A 294 2.35 -15.40 -0.44
C LEU A 294 1.85 -16.73 -1.02
N ASP A 295 0.88 -17.38 -0.37
CA ASP A 295 0.27 -18.64 -0.84
C ASP A 295 -0.40 -18.48 -2.22
N TRP A 296 -1.10 -17.37 -2.46
CA TRP A 296 -1.67 -17.08 -3.78
C TRP A 296 -0.62 -16.66 -4.81
N GLY A 297 0.45 -16.01 -4.38
CA GLY A 297 1.47 -15.40 -5.22
C GLY A 297 0.97 -14.08 -5.84
N VAL A 298 1.64 -12.97 -5.54
CA VAL A 298 1.24 -11.61 -5.98
C VAL A 298 1.16 -11.49 -7.52
N GLY A 299 2.02 -12.19 -8.25
CA GLY A 299 1.96 -12.25 -9.72
C GLY A 299 0.66 -12.87 -10.24
N ASN A 300 0.21 -13.97 -9.63
CA ASN A 300 -1.06 -14.64 -9.96
C ASN A 300 -2.26 -13.77 -9.61
N ILE A 301 -2.22 -13.10 -8.44
CA ILE A 301 -3.23 -12.11 -8.03
C ILE A 301 -3.36 -11.02 -9.10
N GLN A 302 -2.25 -10.38 -9.45
CA GLN A 302 -2.25 -9.26 -10.39
C GLN A 302 -2.78 -9.68 -11.76
N HIS A 303 -2.34 -10.83 -12.27
CA HIS A 303 -2.74 -11.34 -13.57
C HIS A 303 -4.23 -11.69 -13.62
N THR A 304 -4.72 -12.38 -12.59
CA THR A 304 -6.14 -12.75 -12.47
C THR A 304 -7.03 -11.51 -12.43
N ILE A 305 -6.68 -10.51 -11.62
CA ILE A 305 -7.48 -9.29 -11.50
C ILE A 305 -7.35 -8.42 -12.75
N ARG A 306 -6.20 -8.39 -13.43
CA ARG A 306 -6.01 -7.65 -14.69
C ARG A 306 -6.98 -8.11 -15.77
N ALA A 307 -7.11 -9.43 -15.98
CA ALA A 307 -8.07 -9.97 -16.94
C ALA A 307 -9.50 -9.48 -16.65
N ARG A 308 -9.84 -9.30 -15.37
CA ARG A 308 -11.13 -8.77 -14.93
C ARG A 308 -11.28 -7.29 -15.23
N THR A 309 -10.31 -6.46 -14.83
CA THR A 309 -10.40 -5.00 -15.04
C THR A 309 -10.33 -4.62 -16.52
N ASP A 310 -9.64 -5.41 -17.35
CA ASP A 310 -9.61 -5.23 -18.80
C ASP A 310 -11.02 -5.42 -19.41
N ARG A 311 -11.75 -6.48 -19.03
CA ARG A 311 -13.15 -6.68 -19.45
C ARG A 311 -14.09 -5.57 -18.98
N ILE A 312 -13.93 -5.12 -17.73
CA ILE A 312 -14.73 -4.01 -17.19
C ILE A 312 -14.43 -2.72 -17.98
N ALA A 313 -13.17 -2.46 -18.32
CA ALA A 313 -12.80 -1.28 -19.12
C ALA A 313 -13.39 -1.33 -20.53
N GLU A 314 -13.39 -2.49 -21.18
CA GLU A 314 -14.00 -2.71 -22.49
C GLU A 314 -15.51 -2.43 -22.45
N ARG A 315 -16.24 -3.06 -21.53
CA ARG A 315 -17.69 -2.83 -21.36
C ARG A 315 -18.04 -1.37 -21.03
N ALA A 316 -17.21 -0.71 -20.22
CA ALA A 316 -17.40 0.71 -19.92
C ALA A 316 -17.18 1.61 -21.14
N THR A 317 -16.25 1.24 -22.03
CA THR A 317 -15.98 1.97 -23.28
C THR A 317 -17.19 1.97 -24.20
N ASP A 318 -17.93 0.86 -24.28
CA ASP A 318 -19.19 0.76 -25.04
C ASP A 318 -20.28 1.72 -24.52
N MET A 319 -20.16 2.18 -23.27
CA MET A 319 -21.05 3.18 -22.64
C MET A 319 -20.51 4.62 -22.74
N GLY A 320 -19.40 4.84 -23.43
CA GLY A 320 -18.75 6.17 -23.52
C GLY A 320 -17.98 6.57 -22.25
N ILE A 321 -17.67 5.62 -21.38
CA ILE A 321 -16.88 5.83 -20.15
C ILE A 321 -15.46 5.37 -20.43
N ALA A 322 -14.48 6.26 -20.28
CA ALA A 322 -13.09 5.96 -20.60
C ALA A 322 -12.36 5.34 -19.41
N ALA A 323 -11.24 4.68 -19.68
CA ALA A 323 -10.27 4.28 -18.67
C ALA A 323 -8.86 4.54 -19.18
N LEU A 324 -7.88 4.54 -18.27
CA LEU A 324 -6.48 4.53 -18.68
C LEU A 324 -6.18 3.26 -19.50
N PRO A 325 -5.36 3.37 -20.56
CA PRO A 325 -4.99 2.22 -21.36
C PRO A 325 -4.20 1.22 -20.49
N PRO A 326 -4.29 -0.10 -20.76
CA PRO A 326 -3.80 -1.14 -19.86
C PRO A 326 -2.30 -1.07 -19.53
N GLU A 327 -1.48 -0.46 -20.37
CA GLU A 327 -0.04 -0.24 -20.17
C GLU A 327 0.28 0.97 -19.27
N ARG A 328 -0.70 1.83 -18.98
CA ARG A 328 -0.54 3.01 -18.13
C ARG A 328 -1.15 2.86 -16.74
N ARG A 329 -1.80 1.74 -16.45
CA ARG A 329 -2.45 1.47 -15.16
C ARG A 329 -2.06 0.13 -14.55
N ALA A 330 -2.24 0.01 -13.25
CA ALA A 330 -2.12 -1.27 -12.56
C ALA A 330 -3.28 -2.21 -12.94
N GLY A 331 -2.99 -3.50 -13.10
CA GLY A 331 -3.97 -4.51 -13.47
C GLY A 331 -5.11 -4.68 -12.46
N HIS A 332 -4.86 -4.52 -11.17
CA HIS A 332 -5.90 -4.62 -10.14
C HIS A 332 -6.71 -3.32 -9.92
N TYR A 333 -6.46 -2.27 -10.70
CA TYR A 333 -6.97 -0.93 -10.44
C TYR A 333 -7.59 -0.30 -11.68
N LEU A 334 -8.82 0.20 -11.54
CA LEU A 334 -9.50 0.88 -12.64
C LEU A 334 -10.14 2.19 -12.16
N GLY A 335 -9.73 3.30 -12.78
CA GLY A 335 -10.46 4.56 -12.76
C GLY A 335 -11.30 4.70 -14.02
N LEU A 336 -12.61 4.57 -13.90
CA LEU A 336 -13.57 4.84 -14.95
C LEU A 336 -13.87 6.33 -15.03
N ARG A 337 -13.38 6.99 -16.07
CA ARG A 337 -13.47 8.42 -16.33
C ARG A 337 -14.72 8.76 -17.13
N PHE A 338 -15.56 9.62 -16.59
CA PHE A 338 -16.79 10.12 -17.20
C PHE A 338 -16.49 11.45 -17.88
N PRO A 339 -16.49 11.54 -19.22
CA PRO A 339 -16.14 12.79 -19.93
C PRO A 339 -17.02 13.99 -19.55
N GLY A 340 -18.27 13.74 -19.14
CA GLY A 340 -19.22 14.76 -18.65
C GLY A 340 -19.18 14.99 -17.13
N GLY A 341 -18.24 14.36 -16.41
CA GLY A 341 -18.24 14.28 -14.95
C GLY A 341 -19.07 13.11 -14.42
N VAL A 342 -18.76 12.67 -13.20
CA VAL A 342 -19.50 11.60 -12.54
C VAL A 342 -20.88 12.14 -12.13
N PRO A 343 -21.98 11.49 -12.52
CA PRO A 343 -23.31 11.89 -12.07
C PRO A 343 -23.41 11.97 -10.55
N GLU A 344 -24.05 13.03 -10.06
CA GLU A 344 -24.23 13.25 -8.62
C GLU A 344 -24.96 12.06 -7.98
N GLY A 345 -24.47 11.60 -6.82
CA GLY A 345 -25.05 10.48 -6.09
C GLY A 345 -24.93 9.11 -6.77
N LEU A 346 -24.12 8.96 -7.84
CA LEU A 346 -23.98 7.68 -8.54
C LEU A 346 -23.54 6.55 -7.60
N ALA A 347 -22.53 6.76 -6.75
CA ALA A 347 -22.08 5.74 -5.82
C ALA A 347 -23.16 5.33 -4.81
N ASP A 348 -23.98 6.27 -4.35
CA ASP A 348 -25.08 5.97 -3.42
C ASP A 348 -26.19 5.15 -4.12
N ARG A 349 -26.51 5.48 -5.37
CA ARG A 349 -27.46 4.70 -6.19
C ARG A 349 -26.95 3.28 -6.45
N LEU A 350 -25.66 3.11 -6.73
CA LEU A 350 -25.03 1.80 -6.86
C LEU A 350 -25.10 1.04 -5.52
N ALA A 351 -24.78 1.69 -4.40
CA ALA A 351 -24.80 1.07 -3.07
C ALA A 351 -26.21 0.64 -2.64
N GLN A 352 -27.27 1.38 -3.01
CA GLN A 352 -28.67 0.98 -2.78
C GLN A 352 -29.07 -0.32 -3.50
N LYS A 353 -28.25 -0.78 -4.45
CA LYS A 353 -28.40 -2.03 -5.19
C LYS A 353 -27.24 -3.00 -4.90
N ASN A 354 -26.60 -2.85 -3.74
CA ASN A 354 -25.50 -3.70 -3.26
C ASN A 354 -24.25 -3.70 -4.17
N VAL A 355 -24.00 -2.61 -4.89
CA VAL A 355 -22.80 -2.43 -5.73
C VAL A 355 -21.93 -1.34 -5.11
N TYR A 356 -20.73 -1.70 -4.67
CA TYR A 356 -19.85 -0.80 -3.91
C TYR A 356 -18.61 -0.40 -4.70
N VAL A 357 -18.50 0.89 -5.00
CA VAL A 357 -17.38 1.55 -5.68
C VAL A 357 -17.06 2.87 -4.96
N SER A 358 -16.08 3.64 -5.46
CA SER A 358 -15.73 4.95 -4.89
C SER A 358 -15.67 6.02 -5.97
N VAL A 359 -16.26 7.20 -5.76
CA VAL A 359 -16.01 8.38 -6.62
C VAL A 359 -14.71 9.08 -6.16
N ARG A 360 -13.87 9.49 -7.10
CA ARG A 360 -12.61 10.23 -6.84
C ARG A 360 -12.54 11.44 -7.75
N GLY A 361 -12.30 12.61 -7.16
CA GLY A 361 -12.38 13.86 -7.91
C GLY A 361 -13.80 14.14 -8.40
N ARG A 362 -13.92 14.75 -9.59
CA ARG A 362 -15.22 15.06 -10.22
C ARG A 362 -15.55 14.14 -11.39
N ASP A 363 -14.60 13.36 -11.86
CA ASP A 363 -14.62 12.72 -13.17
C ASP A 363 -14.37 11.22 -13.13
N ALA A 364 -13.89 10.64 -12.02
CA ALA A 364 -13.58 9.21 -11.95
C ALA A 364 -14.43 8.41 -10.93
N VAL A 365 -14.95 7.26 -11.37
CA VAL A 365 -15.40 6.18 -10.50
C VAL A 365 -14.31 5.13 -10.43
N ARG A 366 -13.79 4.91 -9.23
CA ARG A 366 -12.82 3.88 -8.94
C ARG A 366 -13.50 2.52 -8.74
N VAL A 367 -13.12 1.57 -9.58
CA VAL A 367 -13.51 0.16 -9.56
C VAL A 367 -12.26 -0.67 -9.27
N THR A 368 -12.19 -1.24 -8.08
CA THR A 368 -11.02 -1.96 -7.55
C THR A 368 -11.44 -3.33 -7.04
N PRO A 369 -11.57 -4.31 -7.95
CA PRO A 369 -11.91 -5.68 -7.60
C PRO A 369 -10.73 -6.39 -6.91
N HIS A 370 -11.02 -7.58 -6.39
CA HIS A 370 -10.01 -8.54 -5.95
C HIS A 370 -10.50 -9.95 -6.30
N LEU A 371 -9.81 -10.98 -5.81
CA LEU A 371 -10.12 -12.39 -6.07
C LEU A 371 -11.51 -12.88 -5.59
N TRP A 372 -12.26 -12.11 -4.79
CA TRP A 372 -13.63 -12.47 -4.40
C TRP A 372 -14.68 -12.13 -5.45
N VAL A 373 -14.34 -11.29 -6.45
CA VAL A 373 -15.29 -10.81 -7.45
C VAL A 373 -15.58 -11.91 -8.45
N THR A 374 -16.86 -12.14 -8.74
CA THR A 374 -17.34 -13.10 -9.74
C THR A 374 -17.83 -12.39 -11.01
N ASP A 375 -18.20 -13.16 -12.02
CA ASP A 375 -18.74 -12.61 -13.26
C ASP A 375 -20.16 -12.05 -13.03
N GLU A 376 -20.94 -12.62 -12.11
CA GLU A 376 -22.24 -12.08 -11.69
C GLU A 376 -22.11 -10.71 -10.99
N ASP A 377 -21.02 -10.46 -10.26
CA ASP A 377 -20.78 -9.14 -9.66
C ASP A 377 -20.49 -8.07 -10.74
N GLU A 378 -19.78 -8.45 -11.82
CA GLU A 378 -19.56 -7.57 -12.96
C GLU A 378 -20.88 -7.25 -13.68
N ASP A 379 -21.69 -8.27 -13.94
CA ASP A 379 -22.98 -8.09 -14.60
C ASP A 379 -23.90 -7.20 -13.77
N ARG A 380 -23.97 -7.44 -12.47
CA ARG A 380 -24.70 -6.57 -11.53
C ARG A 380 -24.18 -5.14 -11.57
N PHE A 381 -22.86 -4.93 -11.59
CA PHE A 381 -22.28 -3.59 -11.69
C PHE A 381 -22.77 -2.86 -12.94
N PHE A 382 -22.75 -3.50 -14.11
CA PHE A 382 -23.17 -2.87 -15.37
C PHE A 382 -24.69 -2.71 -15.50
N GLU A 383 -25.50 -3.66 -15.00
CA GLU A 383 -26.95 -3.53 -14.95
C GLU A 383 -27.37 -2.30 -14.14
N VAL A 384 -26.81 -2.16 -12.92
CA VAL A 384 -27.13 -1.04 -12.04
C VAL A 384 -26.54 0.26 -12.58
N LEU A 385 -25.32 0.25 -13.13
CA LEU A 385 -24.71 1.43 -13.74
C LEU A 385 -25.57 1.94 -14.91
N THR A 386 -26.01 1.06 -15.80
CA THR A 386 -26.87 1.42 -16.94
C THR A 386 -28.19 2.03 -16.46
N SER A 387 -28.82 1.42 -15.47
CA SER A 387 -30.04 1.95 -14.85
C SER A 387 -29.82 3.32 -14.22
N ALA A 388 -28.69 3.52 -13.52
CA ALA A 388 -28.35 4.75 -12.82
C ALA A 388 -27.91 5.91 -13.73
N LEU A 389 -27.58 5.64 -15.00
CA LEU A 389 -27.24 6.64 -16.03
C LEU A 389 -28.42 7.01 -16.94
N ALA A 390 -29.50 6.23 -16.92
CA ALA A 390 -30.74 6.53 -17.65
C ALA A 390 -31.63 7.58 -16.94
N HIS A 391 -31.28 7.93 -15.70
CA HIS A 391 -31.93 8.91 -14.83
C HIS A 391 -31.00 10.10 -14.61
#